data_AF-A0A067T1K7-F1
#
_entry.id   AF-A0A067T1K7-F1
#
_cell.length_a   1.000
_cell.length_b   1.000
_cell.length_c   1.000
_cell.angle_alpha   90.00
_cell.angle_beta   90.00
_cell.angle_gamma   90.00
#
_symmetry.space_group_name_H-M   'P 1'
#
loop_
_entity.id
_entity.type
_entity.pdbx_description
1 polymer ?
#
loop_
_entity_poly.entity_id
_entity_poly.type
_entity_poly.pdbx_seq_one_letter_code
_entity_poly.pdbx_strand_id
1 'polypeptide(L)'
;MTHNRRKSVDSSSSSSSSDSDSSHKKHKKDKKHASGHLDFGTSHASGHFDFGSSHAPVGGPAPPPYIGHAPVQSQTPPSGFRVPLSTTGPFPDPQQAGQPPCYDADGVSPIYVGSALFENSVHPCKIGRHLHPFVLVPYGGVEHGHNGRYDLLPFRPDQMEFVPTSHGRIPPGRRPVEGGYEDNGAKLQHAVAFVNGIRIPGKCGEHLQGCRVSFGGAELEIGDNYEILCWR
;
A
#
# COMPACT_ATOMS: atom_id res chain seq x y z
N MET A 1 18.82 7.66 69.76
CA MET A 1 19.04 6.22 69.51
C MET A 1 18.17 5.88 68.31
N THR A 2 18.64 5.60 67.09
CA THR A 2 19.77 4.78 66.66
C THR A 2 19.94 4.94 65.13
N HIS A 3 21.21 5.02 64.72
CA HIS A 3 21.83 4.59 63.46
C HIS A 3 21.39 5.14 62.08
N ASN A 4 22.20 6.13 61.69
CA ASN A 4 22.73 6.38 60.35
C ASN A 4 23.37 5.11 59.74
N ARG A 5 23.03 4.73 58.50
CA ARG A 5 23.92 3.91 57.65
C ARG A 5 23.63 4.14 56.16
N ARG A 6 24.53 4.92 55.55
CA ARG A 6 24.71 5.05 54.10
C ARG A 6 25.18 3.70 53.53
N LYS A 7 24.63 3.31 52.38
CA LYS A 7 25.26 2.38 51.44
C LYS A 7 25.03 2.89 50.02
N SER A 8 26.08 3.47 49.46
CA SER A 8 26.35 3.57 48.03
C SER A 8 26.88 2.22 47.54
N VAL A 9 26.46 1.78 46.35
CA VAL A 9 27.26 0.95 45.42
C VAL A 9 26.58 0.94 44.04
N ASP A 10 27.23 1.65 43.13
CA ASP A 10 27.68 1.25 41.80
C ASP A 10 26.72 0.71 40.73
N SER A 11 26.59 1.58 39.73
CA SER A 11 26.30 1.38 38.31
C SER A 11 26.90 0.11 37.70
N SER A 12 26.15 -0.53 36.81
CA SER A 12 26.69 -1.44 35.80
C SER A 12 25.88 -1.31 34.51
N SER A 13 26.39 -0.47 33.62
CA SER A 13 26.00 -0.36 32.22
C SER A 13 26.70 -1.45 31.42
N SER A 14 25.96 -2.43 30.91
CA SER A 14 26.47 -3.43 29.97
C SER A 14 26.07 -3.05 28.55
N SER A 15 26.97 -2.32 27.89
CA SER A 15 27.00 -2.10 26.44
C SER A 15 27.60 -3.32 25.75
N SER A 16 26.79 -4.06 24.98
CA SER A 16 27.27 -5.09 24.06
C SER A 16 27.20 -4.56 22.63
N SER A 17 28.33 -4.04 22.16
CA SER A 17 28.64 -3.74 20.77
C SER A 17 28.98 -5.03 20.03
N SER A 18 28.18 -5.38 19.03
CA SER A 18 28.51 -6.45 18.08
C SER A 18 28.67 -5.83 16.70
N ASP A 19 29.91 -5.48 16.39
CA ASP A 19 30.38 -5.23 15.03
C ASP A 19 30.28 -6.52 14.21
N SER A 20 29.72 -6.44 13.01
CA SER A 20 29.88 -7.50 12.02
C SER A 20 29.96 -6.92 10.62
N ASP A 21 30.94 -7.47 9.93
CA ASP A 21 31.75 -6.86 8.89
C ASP A 21 31.07 -6.88 7.51
N SER A 22 31.39 -5.84 6.77
CA SER A 22 31.03 -5.59 5.38
C SER A 22 31.83 -6.48 4.42
N SER A 23 31.14 -7.17 3.50
CA SER A 23 31.79 -7.73 2.31
C SER A 23 31.09 -7.29 1.03
N HIS A 24 31.73 -6.35 0.35
CA HIS A 24 31.46 -5.92 -1.01
C HIS A 24 31.61 -7.07 -2.02
N LYS A 25 30.63 -7.24 -2.91
CA LYS A 25 30.86 -7.81 -4.25
C LYS A 25 30.25 -6.91 -5.32
N LYS A 26 31.12 -6.11 -5.93
CA LYS A 26 30.92 -5.48 -7.24
C LYS A 26 30.81 -6.59 -8.29
N HIS A 27 29.75 -6.58 -9.09
CA HIS A 27 29.79 -7.15 -10.43
C HIS A 27 29.47 -6.06 -11.45
N LYS A 28 30.51 -5.72 -12.21
CA LYS A 28 30.49 -4.91 -13.42
C LYS A 28 30.63 -5.89 -14.58
N LYS A 29 29.72 -5.89 -15.56
CA LYS A 29 30.01 -6.43 -16.89
C LYS A 29 29.14 -5.78 -17.96
N ASP A 30 29.78 -5.64 -19.12
CA ASP A 30 29.58 -4.67 -20.18
C ASP A 30 28.51 -4.98 -21.24
N LYS A 31 28.13 -3.88 -21.91
CA LYS A 31 27.70 -3.67 -23.32
C LYS A 31 27.74 -4.88 -24.28
N LYS A 32 26.71 -4.97 -25.14
CA LYS A 32 26.89 -4.91 -26.62
C LYS A 32 25.59 -4.65 -27.40
N HIS A 33 25.78 -4.00 -28.54
CA HIS A 33 24.84 -3.52 -29.56
C HIS A 33 24.15 -4.66 -30.35
N ALA A 34 22.97 -4.37 -30.91
CA ALA A 34 22.66 -4.70 -32.30
C ALA A 34 21.51 -3.83 -32.84
N SER A 35 21.84 -3.06 -33.87
CA SER A 35 20.98 -2.31 -34.78
C SER A 35 20.30 -3.27 -35.77
N GLY A 36 19.00 -3.09 -36.02
CA GLY A 36 18.25 -3.74 -37.09
C GLY A 36 17.43 -2.71 -37.87
N HIS A 37 17.99 -2.26 -38.99
CA HIS A 37 17.39 -1.38 -39.99
C HIS A 37 16.77 -2.25 -41.09
N LEU A 38 15.49 -2.09 -41.40
CA LEU A 38 14.91 -2.54 -42.68
C LEU A 38 13.88 -1.53 -43.19
N ASP A 39 14.31 -0.84 -44.25
CA ASP A 39 13.55 -0.14 -45.29
C ASP A 39 12.60 -1.10 -46.02
N PHE A 40 11.42 -0.60 -46.42
CA PHE A 40 10.60 -0.97 -47.59
C PHE A 40 9.27 -0.23 -47.41
N GLY A 41 8.68 0.53 -48.32
CA GLY A 41 8.92 0.85 -49.72
C GLY A 41 7.63 1.52 -50.20
N THR A 42 7.73 2.72 -50.76
CA THR A 42 6.60 3.52 -51.26
C THR A 42 6.15 2.98 -52.63
N SER A 43 4.85 2.75 -52.83
CA SER A 43 4.27 2.69 -54.18
C SER A 43 2.84 3.20 -54.22
N HIS A 44 2.63 4.19 -55.09
CA HIS A 44 1.34 4.74 -55.49
C HIS A 44 0.49 3.72 -56.26
N ALA A 45 -0.83 3.76 -56.07
CA ALA A 45 -1.78 3.35 -57.10
C ALA A 45 -3.12 4.08 -56.91
N SER A 46 -3.33 5.05 -57.79
CA SER A 46 -4.62 5.62 -58.16
C SER A 46 -5.50 4.57 -58.83
N GLY A 47 -6.71 4.35 -58.30
CA GLY A 47 -7.72 3.46 -58.88
C GLY A 47 -9.09 4.13 -58.87
N HIS A 48 -9.50 4.58 -60.05
CA HIS A 48 -10.81 5.14 -60.37
C HIS A 48 -11.79 3.99 -60.65
N PHE A 49 -12.88 3.87 -59.89
CA PHE A 49 -13.99 2.98 -60.24
C PHE A 49 -15.33 3.67 -60.02
N ASP A 50 -16.03 3.81 -61.14
CA ASP A 50 -17.42 4.20 -61.33
C ASP A 50 -18.30 2.96 -61.17
N PHE A 51 -19.41 3.05 -60.43
CA PHE A 51 -20.59 2.21 -60.66
C PHE A 51 -21.82 2.81 -59.99
N GLY A 52 -22.75 3.33 -60.80
CA GLY A 52 -24.11 3.57 -60.39
C GLY A 52 -24.90 2.26 -60.24
N SER A 53 -25.75 2.18 -59.22
CA SER A 53 -27.07 1.56 -59.34
C SER A 53 -27.88 1.70 -58.06
N SER A 54 -29.11 2.15 -58.27
CA SER A 54 -30.22 2.25 -57.33
C SER A 54 -30.60 0.90 -56.71
N HIS A 55 -30.62 0.83 -55.37
CA HIS A 55 -31.40 -0.18 -54.65
C HIS A 55 -32.19 0.46 -53.50
N ALA A 56 -33.50 0.23 -53.54
CA ALA A 56 -34.45 0.61 -52.50
C ALA A 56 -34.16 -0.14 -51.17
N PRO A 57 -34.46 0.46 -50.01
CA PRO A 57 -34.23 -0.21 -48.73
C PRO A 57 -35.32 -1.27 -48.50
N VAL A 58 -34.89 -2.54 -48.54
CA VAL A 58 -35.67 -3.67 -48.05
C VAL A 58 -35.68 -3.61 -46.52
N GLY A 59 -36.87 -3.54 -45.92
CA GLY A 59 -37.07 -3.48 -44.47
C GLY A 59 -36.49 -4.71 -43.78
N GLY A 60 -35.41 -4.52 -43.03
CA GLY A 60 -34.89 -5.51 -42.09
C GLY A 60 -35.74 -5.60 -40.83
N PRO A 61 -35.80 -6.77 -40.15
CA PRO A 61 -36.53 -6.93 -38.90
C PRO A 61 -35.94 -6.02 -37.81
N ALA A 62 -36.83 -5.40 -37.03
CA ALA A 62 -36.47 -4.54 -35.91
C ALA A 62 -35.59 -5.30 -34.89
N PRO A 63 -34.58 -4.65 -34.30
CA PRO A 63 -33.80 -5.26 -33.23
C PRO A 63 -34.71 -5.62 -32.04
N PRO A 64 -34.42 -6.71 -31.31
CA PRO A 64 -35.18 -7.07 -30.13
C PRO A 64 -35.17 -5.92 -29.10
N PRO A 65 -36.24 -5.75 -28.32
CA PRO A 65 -36.32 -4.69 -27.33
C PRO A 65 -35.15 -4.81 -26.36
N TYR A 66 -34.43 -3.71 -26.17
CA TYR A 66 -33.39 -3.59 -25.15
C TYR A 66 -34.01 -3.94 -23.79
N ILE A 67 -33.72 -5.14 -23.29
CA ILE A 67 -33.93 -5.46 -21.89
C ILE A 67 -32.97 -4.55 -21.13
N GLY A 68 -33.51 -3.53 -20.46
CA GLY A 68 -32.73 -2.65 -19.60
C GLY A 68 -31.98 -3.50 -18.58
N HIS A 69 -30.67 -3.65 -18.79
CA HIS A 69 -29.81 -4.19 -17.75
C HIS A 69 -29.99 -3.30 -16.52
N ALA A 70 -30.36 -3.92 -15.40
CA ALA A 70 -30.41 -3.26 -14.11
C ALA A 70 -29.09 -2.49 -13.89
N PRO A 71 -29.13 -1.29 -13.28
CA PRO A 71 -27.93 -0.49 -13.09
C PRO A 71 -26.89 -1.30 -12.32
N VAL A 72 -25.74 -1.53 -12.94
CA VAL A 72 -24.56 -2.07 -12.26
C VAL A 72 -24.24 -1.06 -11.16
N GLN A 73 -24.58 -1.40 -9.91
CA GLN A 73 -24.16 -0.62 -8.76
C GLN A 73 -22.65 -0.46 -8.87
N SER A 74 -22.16 0.77 -8.94
CA SER A 74 -20.74 1.08 -9.04
C SER A 74 -20.06 0.57 -7.76
N GLN A 75 -19.59 -0.68 -7.78
CA GLN A 75 -18.96 -1.30 -6.63
C GLN A 75 -17.63 -0.59 -6.34
N THR A 76 -17.42 -0.19 -5.09
CA THR A 76 -16.15 0.39 -4.64
C THR A 76 -15.00 -0.59 -4.95
N PRO A 77 -13.93 -0.14 -5.63
CA PRO A 77 -12.78 -1.00 -5.94
C PRO A 77 -12.25 -1.70 -4.67
N PRO A 78 -11.74 -2.94 -4.77
CA PRO A 78 -11.20 -3.65 -3.59
C PRO A 78 -10.15 -2.85 -2.81
N SER A 79 -9.32 -2.08 -3.52
CA SER A 79 -8.32 -1.19 -2.96
C SER A 79 -8.85 0.20 -2.60
N GLY A 80 -10.05 0.58 -3.02
CA GLY A 80 -10.62 1.90 -2.83
C GLY A 80 -10.01 2.97 -3.72
N PHE A 81 -10.57 4.18 -3.66
CA PHE A 81 -10.01 5.35 -4.35
C PHE A 81 -8.81 5.88 -3.57
N ARG A 82 -7.70 6.14 -4.28
CA ARG A 82 -6.41 6.53 -3.71
C ARG A 82 -6.04 7.95 -4.11
N VAL A 83 -5.29 8.64 -3.24
CA VAL A 83 -4.64 9.91 -3.56
C VAL A 83 -3.16 9.65 -3.82
N PRO A 84 -2.68 9.75 -5.08
CA PRO A 84 -1.29 9.50 -5.42
C PRO A 84 -0.40 10.64 -4.96
N LEU A 85 0.69 10.31 -4.28
CA LEU A 85 1.61 11.26 -3.65
C LEU A 85 3.07 10.85 -3.89
N SER A 86 3.98 11.76 -3.57
CA SER A 86 5.41 11.50 -3.53
C SER A 86 6.03 12.16 -2.31
N THR A 87 7.19 11.65 -1.85
CA THR A 87 7.86 12.19 -0.65
C THR A 87 8.44 13.58 -0.83
N THR A 88 8.54 14.07 -2.07
CA THR A 88 8.97 15.43 -2.42
C THR A 88 7.81 16.37 -2.71
N GLY A 89 6.57 15.85 -2.82
CA GLY A 89 5.39 16.62 -3.13
C GLY A 89 4.68 17.19 -1.88
N PRO A 90 3.78 18.16 -2.06
CA PRO A 90 2.93 18.62 -0.97
C PRO A 90 1.99 17.52 -0.50
N PHE A 91 1.73 17.48 0.81
CA PHE A 91 0.66 16.65 1.36
C PHE A 91 -0.71 17.28 1.06
N PRO A 92 -1.75 16.49 0.73
CA PRO A 92 -3.05 17.01 0.34
C PRO A 92 -3.76 17.74 1.49
N ASP A 93 -4.77 18.53 1.15
CA ASP A 93 -5.62 19.16 2.15
C ASP A 93 -6.42 18.13 2.97
N PRO A 94 -6.96 18.50 4.15
CA PRO A 94 -7.72 17.57 4.98
C PRO A 94 -8.99 16.97 4.33
N GLN A 95 -9.59 17.66 3.35
CA GLN A 95 -10.79 17.15 2.66
C GLN A 95 -10.43 15.96 1.75
N GLN A 96 -9.29 16.06 1.08
CA GLN A 96 -8.70 15.00 0.26
C GLN A 96 -8.07 13.89 1.10
N ALA A 97 -7.28 14.23 2.13
CA ALA A 97 -6.63 13.26 3.00
C ALA A 97 -7.62 12.43 3.84
N GLY A 98 -8.79 13.00 4.14
CA GLY A 98 -9.76 12.41 5.05
C GLY A 98 -9.33 12.52 6.52
N GLN A 99 -10.11 11.89 7.40
CA GLN A 99 -9.80 11.86 8.82
C GLN A 99 -8.65 10.88 9.09
N PRO A 100 -7.68 11.23 9.96
CA PRO A 100 -6.63 10.31 10.35
C PRO A 100 -7.24 9.16 11.19
N PRO A 101 -7.07 7.89 10.78
CA PRO A 101 -7.58 6.76 11.55
C PRO A 101 -6.77 6.51 12.83
N CYS A 102 -5.55 7.03 12.93
CA CYS A 102 -4.62 6.82 14.04
C CYS A 102 -3.91 8.13 14.41
N TYR A 103 -3.30 8.15 15.59
CA TYR A 103 -2.43 9.22 16.05
C TYR A 103 -1.13 8.61 16.55
N ASP A 104 -0.04 9.37 16.48
CA ASP A 104 1.26 8.94 16.98
C ASP A 104 1.26 8.85 18.53
N ALA A 105 2.39 8.44 19.12
CA ALA A 105 2.55 8.25 20.56
C ALA A 105 2.28 9.51 21.40
N ASP A 106 2.32 10.70 20.80
CA ASP A 106 1.94 11.96 21.44
C ASP A 106 0.42 12.16 21.58
N GLY A 107 -0.38 11.29 20.97
CA GLY A 107 -1.84 11.31 21.00
C GLY A 107 -2.49 12.41 20.16
N VAL A 108 -1.71 13.22 19.43
CA VAL A 108 -2.21 14.40 18.70
C VAL A 108 -1.70 14.50 17.26
N SER A 109 -0.52 13.95 16.96
CA SER A 109 0.04 13.99 15.62
C SER A 109 -0.65 12.96 14.72
N PRO A 110 -1.25 13.39 13.59
CA PRO A 110 -2.09 12.53 12.77
C PRO A 110 -1.26 11.47 12.03
N ILE A 111 -1.78 10.24 12.00
CA ILE A 111 -1.22 9.13 11.26
C ILE A 111 -2.28 8.61 10.27
N TYR A 112 -1.90 8.56 9.00
CA TYR A 112 -2.70 8.08 7.89
C TYR A 112 -2.24 6.70 7.43
N VAL A 113 -3.11 6.01 6.69
CA VAL A 113 -2.80 4.74 6.05
C VAL A 113 -2.67 4.94 4.54
N GLY A 114 -1.78 4.19 3.92
CA GLY A 114 -1.58 4.23 2.48
C GLY A 114 -0.71 3.10 2.00
N SER A 115 -0.32 3.13 0.74
CA SER A 115 0.41 2.06 0.09
C SER A 115 1.67 2.61 -0.57
N ALA A 116 2.84 2.14 -0.15
CA ALA A 116 4.13 2.49 -0.73
C ALA A 116 4.42 1.58 -1.94
N LEU A 117 4.83 2.17 -3.06
CA LEU A 117 5.15 1.43 -4.28
C LEU A 117 6.64 1.13 -4.32
N PHE A 118 6.98 -0.15 -4.39
CA PHE A 118 8.32 -0.67 -4.64
C PHE A 118 8.41 -1.12 -6.10
N GLU A 119 9.58 -1.63 -6.53
CA GLU A 119 9.80 -2.06 -7.91
C GLU A 119 8.84 -3.18 -8.34
N ASN A 120 8.64 -4.18 -7.47
CA ASN A 120 7.85 -5.39 -7.78
C ASN A 120 6.75 -5.68 -6.74
N SER A 121 6.51 -4.76 -5.80
CA SER A 121 5.55 -4.93 -4.71
C SER A 121 4.90 -3.61 -4.32
N VAL A 122 3.79 -3.72 -3.61
CA VAL A 122 3.07 -2.59 -3.03
C VAL A 122 2.74 -2.93 -1.58
N HIS A 123 3.21 -2.11 -0.64
CA HIS A 123 3.07 -2.41 0.78
C HIS A 123 2.21 -1.38 1.51
N PRO A 124 1.23 -1.81 2.33
CA PRO A 124 0.59 -0.93 3.30
C PRO A 124 1.63 -0.27 4.20
N CYS A 125 1.44 1.02 4.48
CA CYS A 125 2.40 1.87 5.16
C CYS A 125 1.71 2.85 6.12
N LYS A 126 2.51 3.30 7.10
CA LYS A 126 2.19 4.37 8.04
C LYS A 126 2.66 5.70 7.45
N ILE A 127 1.78 6.69 7.39
CA ILE A 127 2.09 8.02 6.83
C ILE A 127 1.89 9.09 7.90
N GLY A 128 2.91 9.89 8.18
CA GLY A 128 2.85 11.01 9.13
C GLY A 128 3.79 12.12 8.70
N ARG A 129 3.29 13.35 8.55
CA ARG A 129 4.09 14.50 8.07
C ARG A 129 5.19 14.92 9.05
N HIS A 130 5.06 14.53 10.31
CA HIS A 130 6.04 14.79 11.37
C HIS A 130 7.11 13.69 11.46
N LEU A 131 6.91 12.54 10.79
CA LEU A 131 7.85 11.44 10.76
C LEU A 131 9.02 11.73 9.81
N HIS A 132 10.17 11.08 10.04
CA HIS A 132 11.34 11.21 9.17
C HIS A 132 11.90 9.82 8.84
N PRO A 133 11.68 9.31 7.60
CA PRO A 133 10.87 9.91 6.53
C PRO A 133 9.36 9.84 6.80
N PHE A 134 8.57 10.58 6.00
CA PHE A 134 7.11 10.71 6.19
C PHE A 134 6.33 9.40 6.00
N VAL A 135 6.91 8.42 5.33
CA VAL A 135 6.29 7.14 4.99
C VAL A 135 7.16 6.02 5.52
N LEU A 136 6.59 5.21 6.41
CA LEU A 136 7.27 4.09 7.07
C LEU A 136 6.55 2.78 6.71
N VAL A 137 7.32 1.80 6.26
CA VAL A 137 6.83 0.51 5.75
C VAL A 137 7.40 -0.63 6.62
N PRO A 138 6.55 -1.52 7.14
CA PRO A 138 7.02 -2.74 7.80
C PRO A 138 7.47 -3.72 6.72
N TYR A 139 8.79 -3.91 6.57
CA TYR A 139 9.35 -4.77 5.54
C TYR A 139 10.74 -5.30 5.91
N GLY A 140 10.95 -6.61 5.75
CA GLY A 140 12.26 -7.25 5.91
C GLY A 140 12.80 -7.24 7.35
N GLY A 141 11.92 -7.22 8.35
CA GLY A 141 12.28 -7.18 9.78
C GLY A 141 12.58 -5.78 10.30
N VAL A 142 12.47 -4.74 9.48
CA VAL A 142 12.83 -3.36 9.85
C VAL A 142 11.72 -2.35 9.54
N GLU A 143 11.76 -1.21 10.20
CA GLU A 143 10.97 -0.03 9.83
C GLU A 143 11.64 0.67 8.65
N HIS A 144 11.19 0.35 7.43
CA HIS A 144 11.78 0.87 6.22
C HIS A 144 11.24 2.25 5.89
N GLY A 145 12.13 3.24 5.79
CA GLY A 145 11.79 4.56 5.32
C GLY A 145 11.60 4.63 3.81
N HIS A 146 10.37 4.85 3.34
CA HIS A 146 10.08 4.90 1.91
C HIS A 146 10.37 6.29 1.32
N ASN A 147 11.06 6.31 0.17
CA ASN A 147 11.35 7.52 -0.59
C ASN A 147 10.90 7.31 -2.04
N GLY A 148 9.78 7.90 -2.42
CA GLY A 148 9.21 7.70 -3.75
C GLY A 148 7.72 7.91 -3.80
N ARG A 149 7.06 7.23 -4.75
CA ARG A 149 5.61 7.28 -4.92
C ARG A 149 4.91 6.43 -3.86
N TYR A 150 3.83 6.97 -3.32
CA TYR A 150 2.93 6.26 -2.42
C TYR A 150 1.51 6.77 -2.61
N ASP A 151 0.54 5.96 -2.24
CA ASP A 151 -0.88 6.23 -2.44
C ASP A 151 -1.56 6.30 -1.07
N LEU A 152 -2.02 7.49 -0.67
CA LEU A 152 -2.81 7.66 0.55
C LEU A 152 -4.21 7.05 0.34
N LEU A 153 -4.71 6.35 1.36
CA LEU A 153 -6.10 5.90 1.43
C LEU A 153 -6.87 6.84 2.36
N PRO A 154 -7.80 7.66 1.82
CA PRO A 154 -8.68 8.44 2.67
C PRO A 154 -9.57 7.50 3.47
N PHE A 155 -9.42 7.48 4.79
CA PHE A 155 -10.31 6.70 5.65
C PHE A 155 -11.69 7.37 5.71
N ARG A 156 -12.72 6.59 5.39
CA ARG A 156 -14.12 7.02 5.34
C ARG A 156 -14.96 6.14 6.28
N PRO A 157 -15.25 6.58 7.53
CA PRO A 157 -15.94 5.76 8.53
C PRO A 157 -17.34 5.28 8.12
N ASP A 158 -17.97 5.98 7.17
CA ASP A 158 -19.25 5.63 6.55
C ASP A 158 -19.15 4.46 5.55
N GLN A 159 -17.96 4.16 5.04
CA GLN A 159 -17.71 3.12 4.02
C GLN A 159 -16.76 2.03 4.49
N MET A 160 -15.98 2.31 5.53
CA MET A 160 -14.91 1.44 6.02
C MET A 160 -15.02 1.28 7.53
N GLU A 161 -14.55 0.15 8.03
CA GLU A 161 -14.41 -0.10 9.46
C GLU A 161 -13.21 -1.00 9.76
N PHE A 162 -12.60 -0.77 10.92
CA PHE A 162 -11.58 -1.66 11.46
C PHE A 162 -12.28 -2.79 12.22
N VAL A 163 -11.99 -4.04 11.84
CA VAL A 163 -12.62 -5.23 12.39
C VAL A 163 -11.58 -6.06 13.14
N PRO A 164 -11.78 -6.40 14.42
CA PRO A 164 -10.85 -7.24 15.17
C PRO A 164 -10.63 -8.59 14.49
N THR A 165 -9.38 -9.03 14.44
CA THR A 165 -9.01 -10.35 13.92
C THR A 165 -7.66 -10.82 14.49
N SER A 166 -7.25 -12.02 14.12
CA SER A 166 -5.97 -12.60 14.51
C SER A 166 -5.44 -13.61 13.49
N HIS A 167 -4.16 -13.92 13.60
CA HIS A 167 -3.48 -14.98 12.86
C HIS A 167 -3.61 -14.90 11.32
N GLY A 168 -3.66 -13.68 10.79
CA GLY A 168 -3.81 -13.40 9.35
C GLY A 168 -5.21 -13.68 8.80
N ARG A 169 -6.19 -14.03 9.66
CA ARG A 169 -7.53 -14.44 9.22
C ARG A 169 -8.37 -13.23 8.80
N ILE A 170 -9.19 -13.44 7.78
CA ILE A 170 -10.27 -12.52 7.43
C ILE A 170 -11.51 -12.89 8.24
N PRO A 171 -12.12 -11.96 9.00
CA PRO A 171 -13.35 -12.26 9.71
C PRO A 171 -14.48 -12.70 8.77
N PRO A 172 -15.30 -13.71 9.14
CA PRO A 172 -16.35 -14.24 8.26
C PRO A 172 -17.30 -13.15 7.75
N GLY A 173 -17.61 -13.19 6.45
CA GLY A 173 -18.52 -12.25 5.80
C GLY A 173 -17.97 -10.83 5.60
N ARG A 174 -16.71 -10.57 5.97
CA ARG A 174 -16.06 -9.28 5.74
C ARG A 174 -15.31 -9.24 4.40
N ARG A 175 -15.23 -8.05 3.82
CA ARG A 175 -14.43 -7.77 2.62
C ARG A 175 -13.28 -6.83 2.98
N PRO A 176 -12.04 -7.33 3.10
CA PRO A 176 -10.90 -6.49 3.42
C PRO A 176 -10.61 -5.43 2.35
N VAL A 177 -10.05 -4.30 2.77
CA VAL A 177 -9.49 -3.30 1.86
C VAL A 177 -8.10 -3.75 1.42
N GLU A 178 -7.95 -4.02 0.13
CA GLU A 178 -6.67 -4.42 -0.44
C GLU A 178 -5.69 -3.24 -0.36
N GLY A 179 -4.50 -3.51 0.19
CA GLY A 179 -3.46 -2.51 0.36
C GLY A 179 -2.23 -2.72 -0.51
N GLY A 180 -2.10 -3.89 -1.13
CA GLY A 180 -1.07 -4.17 -2.10
C GLY A 180 -0.75 -5.66 -2.17
N TYR A 181 0.50 -5.98 -2.46
CA TYR A 181 0.99 -7.34 -2.64
C TYR A 181 2.50 -7.40 -2.39
N GLU A 182 2.97 -8.55 -1.91
CA GLU A 182 4.39 -8.90 -1.84
C GLU A 182 4.94 -9.22 -3.24
N ASP A 183 6.27 -9.30 -3.41
CA ASP A 183 6.93 -9.57 -4.70
C ASP A 183 6.49 -10.89 -5.36
N ASN A 184 6.00 -11.85 -4.57
CA ASN A 184 5.46 -13.12 -5.05
C ASN A 184 3.97 -13.05 -5.45
N GLY A 185 3.37 -11.86 -5.40
CA GLY A 185 1.96 -11.61 -5.69
C GLY A 185 0.99 -11.91 -4.53
N ALA A 186 1.47 -12.33 -3.36
CA ALA A 186 0.62 -12.57 -2.20
C ALA A 186 -0.03 -11.27 -1.72
N LYS A 187 -1.36 -11.27 -1.59
CA LYS A 187 -2.13 -10.06 -1.25
C LYS A 187 -1.86 -9.57 0.17
N LEU A 188 -1.80 -8.26 0.30
CA LEU A 188 -1.69 -7.54 1.57
C LEU A 188 -2.93 -6.69 1.80
N GLN A 189 -3.40 -6.65 3.04
CA GLN A 189 -4.53 -5.83 3.48
C GLN A 189 -4.06 -4.76 4.45
N HIS A 190 -4.79 -3.65 4.52
CA HIS A 190 -4.58 -2.61 5.53
C HIS A 190 -4.97 -3.13 6.91
N ALA A 191 -4.09 -2.92 7.90
CA ALA A 191 -4.34 -3.32 9.27
C ALA A 191 -3.84 -2.26 10.26
N VAL A 192 -4.32 -2.35 11.50
CA VAL A 192 -3.86 -1.54 12.63
C VAL A 192 -3.63 -2.46 13.81
N ALA A 193 -2.42 -2.46 14.37
CA ALA A 193 -2.11 -3.17 15.61
C ALA A 193 -2.11 -2.24 16.82
N PHE A 194 -2.33 -2.80 18.00
CA PHE A 194 -2.25 -2.07 19.26
C PHE A 194 -0.92 -2.38 19.95
N VAL A 195 -0.02 -1.41 20.02
CA VAL A 195 1.29 -1.52 20.70
C VAL A 195 1.33 -0.50 21.83
N ASN A 196 1.40 -0.96 23.07
CA ASN A 196 1.37 -0.10 24.27
C ASN A 196 0.16 0.86 24.31
N GLY A 197 -1.00 0.42 23.83
CA GLY A 197 -2.21 1.24 23.74
C GLY A 197 -2.26 2.19 22.54
N ILE A 198 -1.21 2.24 21.72
CA ILE A 198 -1.13 3.07 20.51
C ILE A 198 -1.59 2.24 19.31
N ARG A 199 -2.44 2.83 18.47
CA ARG A 199 -2.91 2.25 17.22
C ARG A 199 -1.91 2.55 16.11
N ILE A 200 -1.28 1.52 15.56
CA ILE A 200 -0.21 1.64 14.56
C ILE A 200 -0.65 0.99 13.25
N PRO A 201 -0.74 1.74 12.14
CA PRO A 201 -0.99 1.15 10.84
C PRO A 201 0.12 0.23 10.36
N GLY A 202 -0.28 -0.77 9.58
CA GLY A 202 0.62 -1.68 8.90
C GLY A 202 -0.11 -2.59 7.94
N LYS A 203 0.42 -3.80 7.76
CA LYS A 203 -0.06 -4.79 6.79
C LYS A 203 -0.44 -6.09 7.47
N CYS A 204 -1.46 -6.77 6.95
CA CYS A 204 -1.73 -8.16 7.29
C CYS A 204 -1.98 -8.98 6.03
N GLY A 205 -1.98 -10.30 6.20
CA GLY A 205 -2.31 -11.26 5.16
C GLY A 205 -2.28 -12.68 5.71
N GLU A 206 -3.01 -13.59 5.10
CA GLU A 206 -3.06 -15.00 5.53
C GLU A 206 -1.66 -15.62 5.58
N HIS A 207 -0.84 -15.32 4.58
CA HIS A 207 0.55 -15.78 4.49
C HIS A 207 1.49 -15.14 5.53
N LEU A 208 1.08 -14.03 6.15
CA LEU A 208 1.83 -13.37 7.23
C LEU A 208 1.47 -13.91 8.61
N GLN A 209 0.37 -14.67 8.72
CA GLN A 209 -0.14 -15.22 9.98
C GLN A 209 -0.32 -14.16 11.08
N GLY A 210 -0.55 -12.90 10.70
CA GLY A 210 -0.70 -11.79 11.64
C GLY A 210 -0.66 -10.43 10.96
N CYS A 211 -0.46 -9.40 11.77
CA CYS A 211 -0.21 -8.02 11.36
C CYS A 211 1.27 -7.68 11.54
N ARG A 212 1.82 -6.89 10.62
CA ARG A 212 3.17 -6.33 10.73
C ARG A 212 3.08 -4.81 10.75
N VAL A 213 3.73 -4.19 11.73
CA VAL A 213 3.70 -2.73 11.94
C VAL A 213 5.09 -2.16 12.15
N SER A 214 5.26 -0.91 11.71
CA SER A 214 6.49 -0.15 11.88
C SER A 214 6.46 0.61 13.20
N PHE A 215 7.33 0.27 14.15
CA PHE A 215 7.42 0.95 15.44
C PHE A 215 8.83 0.90 16.03
N GLY A 216 9.34 2.06 16.47
CA GLY A 216 10.63 2.15 17.16
C GLY A 216 11.83 1.70 16.33
N GLY A 217 11.80 1.85 15.01
CA GLY A 217 12.86 1.41 14.10
C GLY A 217 12.77 -0.06 13.64
N ALA A 218 11.78 -0.82 14.11
CA ALA A 218 11.63 -2.23 13.79
C ALA A 218 10.29 -2.54 13.08
N GLU A 219 10.26 -3.69 12.39
CA GLU A 219 9.01 -4.37 12.01
C GLU A 219 8.60 -5.28 13.16
N LEU A 220 7.45 -5.01 13.77
CA LEU A 220 6.87 -5.85 14.82
C LEU A 220 5.86 -6.80 14.21
N GLU A 221 5.96 -8.08 14.56
CA GLU A 221 4.98 -9.11 14.19
C GLU A 221 3.96 -9.31 15.31
N ILE A 222 2.68 -9.16 14.97
CA ILE A 222 1.57 -9.11 15.90
C ILE A 222 0.56 -10.20 15.49
N GLY A 223 0.58 -11.33 16.19
CA GLY A 223 -0.26 -12.49 15.88
C GLY A 223 -1.72 -12.32 16.32
N ASP A 224 -1.96 -11.58 17.40
CA ASP A 224 -3.26 -11.24 17.96
C ASP A 224 -3.30 -9.74 18.31
N ASN A 225 -4.45 -9.20 18.73
CA ASN A 225 -4.56 -7.78 19.13
C ASN A 225 -4.30 -6.78 17.97
N TYR A 226 -4.93 -7.04 16.82
CA TYR A 226 -4.98 -6.10 15.70
C TYR A 226 -6.35 -6.12 15.03
N GLU A 227 -6.58 -5.11 14.19
CA GLU A 227 -7.77 -4.96 13.37
C GLU A 227 -7.40 -4.93 11.89
N ILE A 228 -8.24 -5.54 11.05
CA ILE A 228 -8.16 -5.45 9.60
C ILE A 228 -9.15 -4.40 9.10
N LEU A 229 -8.73 -3.54 8.16
CA LEU A 229 -9.63 -2.57 7.54
C LEU A 229 -10.52 -3.28 6.52
N CYS A 230 -11.83 -3.16 6.66
CA CYS A 230 -12.83 -3.79 5.80
C CYS A 230 -13.80 -2.75 5.25
N TRP A 231 -14.36 -3.05 4.08
CA TRP A 231 -15.52 -2.35 3.54
C TRP A 231 -16.77 -2.67 4.36
N ARG A 232 -17.63 -1.66 4.53
CA ARG A 232 -19.01 -1.81 5.03
C ARG A 232 -19.94 -2.34 3.95
#